data_AF-A0AAP1C9I7-F1
#
_entry.id   AF-A0AAP1C9I7-F1
#
_cell.length_a   1.000
_cell.length_b   1.000
_cell.length_c   1.000
_cell.angle_alpha   90.00
_cell.angle_beta   90.00
_cell.angle_gamma   90.00
#
_symmetry.space_group_name_H-M   'P 1'
#
loop_
_entity.id
_entity.type
_entity.pdbx_description
1 polymer ?
#
loop_
_entity_poly.entity_id
_entity_poly.type
_entity_poly.pdbx_seq_one_letter_code
_entity_poly.pdbx_strand_id
1 'polypeptide(L)'
;MAKNQPHPSDPAKRQIAARSANPAPAAAPPVPAPAALRGQGLAGLGALRSALQGEAERRERARIETAQAARKAEADANLFRNEIGAIRPLNAPPRAASGRIPPAPVPKQTQRDEEAVLNATLSDEFDPETLLDSDESLYYHRPGISRDVVRKLRSGAWIVQAQLDLHGMRRDEARDALAEFIREAGKKGLRCLRVIHGKGLGSIGKEPVLKGKVRAWLVQKEEVIAFCEARGHDGGAGAVLVLLQPLTAPAERGPRAAS
;
A
#
# COMPACT_ATOMS: atom_id res chain seq x y z
N MET A 1 -53.42 3.09 36.53
CA MET A 1 -53.07 2.17 35.42
C MET A 1 -51.57 1.89 35.50
N ALA A 2 -51.20 0.61 35.55
CA ALA A 2 -49.80 0.16 35.62
C ALA A 2 -49.31 -0.29 34.25
N LYS A 3 -47.97 -0.24 34.06
CA LYS A 3 -47.07 -1.18 33.36
C LYS A 3 -46.20 -0.58 32.23
N ASN A 4 -44.88 -0.66 32.43
CA ASN A 4 -43.87 -1.26 31.53
C ASN A 4 -42.49 -0.99 32.18
N GLN A 5 -41.96 -1.85 33.06
CA GLN A 5 -41.37 -3.19 32.87
C GLN A 5 -40.28 -3.28 31.78
N PRO A 6 -39.07 -3.80 32.14
CA PRO A 6 -37.90 -3.88 31.27
C PRO A 6 -38.03 -4.92 30.15
N HIS A 7 -37.33 -4.67 29.04
CA HIS A 7 -37.41 -5.43 27.80
C HIS A 7 -36.64 -6.78 27.86
N PRO A 8 -37.21 -7.88 27.32
CA PRO A 8 -36.71 -9.25 27.48
C PRO A 8 -35.62 -9.66 26.47
N SER A 9 -34.51 -8.91 26.37
CA SER A 9 -33.48 -9.21 25.35
C SER A 9 -32.03 -9.08 25.80
N ASP A 10 -31.75 -9.24 27.09
CA ASP A 10 -30.39 -9.53 27.57
C ASP A 10 -30.14 -11.05 27.48
N PRO A 11 -29.35 -11.56 26.51
CA PRO A 11 -28.95 -12.95 26.54
C PRO A 11 -27.88 -13.18 27.61
N ALA A 12 -28.31 -13.90 28.64
CA ALA A 12 -27.51 -14.48 29.71
C ALA A 12 -26.31 -15.32 29.21
N LYS A 13 -25.21 -15.24 29.95
CA LYS A 13 -24.01 -16.09 29.82
C LYS A 13 -24.39 -17.58 29.80
N ARG A 14 -24.18 -18.25 28.67
CA ARG A 14 -24.16 -19.71 28.57
C ARG A 14 -22.73 -20.24 28.67
N GLN A 15 -22.47 -21.00 29.73
CA GLN A 15 -21.28 -21.82 29.89
C GLN A 15 -21.37 -23.03 28.94
N ILE A 16 -20.34 -23.25 28.13
CA ILE A 16 -20.22 -24.42 27.25
C ILE A 16 -19.38 -25.47 27.98
N ALA A 17 -20.02 -26.57 28.39
CA ALA A 17 -19.36 -27.76 28.89
C ALA A 17 -18.63 -28.48 27.75
N ALA A 18 -17.34 -28.78 27.94
CA ALA A 18 -16.54 -29.55 27.00
C ALA A 18 -17.07 -30.99 26.87
N ARG A 19 -17.52 -31.38 25.67
CA ARG A 19 -17.86 -32.76 25.34
C ARG A 19 -16.57 -33.54 25.04
N SER A 20 -16.37 -34.64 25.77
CA SER A 20 -15.38 -35.68 25.47
C SER A 20 -15.64 -36.27 24.08
N ALA A 21 -14.66 -36.21 23.19
CA ALA A 21 -14.73 -36.82 21.87
C ALA A 21 -14.60 -38.34 21.97
N ASN A 22 -15.62 -39.08 21.54
CA ASN A 22 -15.47 -40.50 21.22
C ASN A 22 -14.59 -40.65 19.96
N PRO A 23 -13.64 -41.59 19.91
CA PRO A 23 -12.88 -41.84 18.70
C PRO A 23 -13.81 -42.39 17.60
N ALA A 24 -13.74 -41.75 16.43
CA ALA A 24 -14.53 -42.09 15.26
C ALA A 24 -14.24 -43.54 14.79
N PRO A 25 -15.25 -44.30 14.32
CA PRO A 25 -15.00 -45.63 13.77
C PRO A 25 -14.14 -45.53 12.50
N ALA A 26 -13.12 -46.38 12.42
CA ALA A 26 -12.17 -46.44 11.31
C ALA A 26 -12.89 -46.58 9.97
N ALA A 27 -12.60 -45.66 9.06
CA ALA A 27 -13.20 -45.58 7.73
C ALA A 27 -12.93 -46.87 6.93
N ALA A 28 -13.99 -47.45 6.37
CA ALA A 28 -13.87 -48.55 5.41
C ALA A 28 -13.05 -48.09 4.19
N PRO A 29 -12.15 -48.94 3.64
CA PRO A 29 -11.32 -48.56 2.50
C PRO A 29 -12.21 -48.27 1.27
N PRO A 30 -11.84 -47.28 0.43
CA PRO A 30 -12.64 -46.85 -0.71
C PRO A 30 -12.74 -47.97 -1.75
N VAL A 31 -13.97 -48.25 -2.17
CA VAL A 31 -14.26 -49.18 -3.26
C VAL A 31 -13.97 -48.47 -4.59
N PRO A 32 -12.99 -48.90 -5.40
CA PRO A 32 -12.83 -48.34 -6.74
C PRO A 32 -14.02 -48.79 -7.60
N ALA A 33 -14.71 -47.82 -8.23
CA ALA A 33 -15.75 -48.10 -9.21
C ALA A 33 -15.14 -48.78 -10.45
N PRO A 34 -15.78 -49.80 -11.06
CA PRO A 34 -15.19 -50.53 -12.16
C PRO A 34 -15.09 -49.65 -13.41
N ALA A 35 -13.93 -49.05 -13.61
CA ALA A 35 -13.57 -48.37 -14.84
C ALA A 35 -13.06 -49.40 -15.85
N ALA A 36 -13.97 -50.05 -16.58
CA ALA A 36 -13.78 -50.56 -17.95
C ALA A 36 -14.90 -51.53 -18.29
N LEU A 37 -15.68 -51.21 -19.33
CA LEU A 37 -16.27 -52.13 -20.33
C LEU A 37 -17.38 -51.39 -21.09
N ARG A 38 -17.04 -50.29 -21.79
CA ARG A 38 -17.82 -49.88 -22.97
C ARG A 38 -17.10 -50.48 -24.18
N GLY A 39 -17.70 -51.49 -24.82
CA GLY A 39 -17.28 -51.92 -26.16
C GLY A 39 -16.93 -53.40 -26.37
N GLN A 40 -17.05 -54.27 -25.38
CA GLN A 40 -16.87 -55.71 -25.57
C GLN A 40 -18.21 -56.38 -25.23
N GLY A 41 -18.85 -57.01 -26.20
CA GLY A 41 -20.17 -57.66 -26.02
C GLY A 41 -20.14 -58.83 -25.02
N LEU A 42 -21.09 -59.77 -25.15
CA LEU A 42 -21.28 -60.90 -24.23
C LEU A 42 -20.01 -61.73 -23.93
N ALA A 43 -18.99 -61.68 -24.79
CA ALA A 43 -17.69 -62.33 -24.60
C ALA A 43 -16.87 -61.81 -23.40
N GLY A 44 -17.14 -60.59 -22.88
CA GLY A 44 -16.37 -59.98 -21.77
C GLY A 44 -16.81 -60.37 -20.35
N LEU A 45 -17.93 -61.08 -20.19
CA LEU A 45 -18.53 -61.37 -18.88
C LEU A 45 -17.71 -62.35 -18.01
N GLY A 46 -16.95 -63.25 -18.64
CA GLY A 46 -16.10 -64.21 -17.94
C GLY A 46 -14.94 -63.52 -17.22
N ALA A 47 -14.23 -62.63 -17.90
CA ALA A 47 -13.14 -61.85 -17.33
C ALA A 47 -13.63 -60.92 -16.21
N LEU A 48 -14.80 -60.30 -16.37
CA LEU A 48 -15.42 -59.47 -15.34
C LEU A 48 -15.79 -60.28 -14.09
N ARG A 49 -16.33 -61.50 -14.25
CA ARG A 49 -16.63 -62.40 -13.12
C ARG A 49 -15.36 -62.73 -12.33
N SER A 50 -14.28 -63.13 -13.01
CA SER A 50 -13.02 -63.46 -12.34
C SER A 50 -12.39 -62.24 -11.64
N ALA A 51 -12.48 -61.06 -12.23
CA ALA A 51 -12.03 -59.81 -11.60
C ALA A 51 -12.84 -59.47 -10.34
N LEU A 52 -14.17 -59.56 -10.41
CA LEU A 52 -15.06 -59.34 -9.25
C LEU A 52 -14.83 -60.37 -8.14
N GLN A 53 -14.58 -61.64 -8.50
CA GLN A 53 -14.27 -62.70 -7.54
C GLN A 53 -12.91 -62.47 -6.87
N GLY A 54 -11.88 -62.09 -7.64
CA GLY A 54 -10.56 -61.73 -7.08
C GLY A 54 -10.57 -60.43 -6.25
N GLU A 55 -11.47 -59.50 -6.53
CA GLU A 55 -11.72 -58.33 -5.66
C GLU A 55 -12.46 -58.72 -4.37
N ALA A 56 -13.47 -59.60 -4.45
CA ALA A 56 -14.20 -60.07 -3.29
C ALA A 56 -13.29 -60.82 -2.29
N GLU A 57 -12.43 -61.72 -2.80
CA GLU A 57 -11.47 -62.45 -1.97
C GLU A 57 -10.44 -61.53 -1.30
N ARG A 58 -9.94 -60.51 -2.01
CA ARG A 58 -9.03 -59.50 -1.42
C ARG A 58 -9.72 -58.68 -0.33
N ARG A 59 -10.99 -58.31 -0.51
CA ARG A 59 -11.77 -57.60 0.51
C ARG A 59 -12.00 -58.46 1.74
N GLU A 60 -12.30 -59.75 1.55
CA GLU A 60 -12.50 -60.66 2.67
C GLU A 60 -11.21 -60.87 3.47
N ARG A 61 -10.07 -61.07 2.81
CA ARG A 61 -8.75 -61.14 3.47
C ARG A 61 -8.44 -59.86 4.24
N ALA A 62 -8.65 -58.69 3.65
CA ALA A 62 -8.43 -57.41 4.33
C ALA A 62 -9.37 -57.19 5.53
N ARG A 63 -10.63 -57.65 5.45
CA ARG A 63 -11.58 -57.63 6.59
C ARG A 63 -11.12 -58.54 7.72
N ILE A 64 -10.64 -59.73 7.40
CA ILE A 64 -10.10 -60.67 8.39
C ILE A 64 -8.85 -60.08 9.05
N GLU A 65 -7.92 -59.51 8.28
CA GLU A 65 -6.69 -58.88 8.80
C GLU A 65 -6.99 -57.68 9.70
N THR A 66 -7.89 -56.79 9.27
CA THR A 66 -8.28 -55.62 10.08
C THR A 66 -8.98 -56.04 11.37
N ALA A 67 -9.86 -57.06 11.33
CA ALA A 67 -10.50 -57.62 12.52
C ALA A 67 -9.48 -58.28 13.47
N GLN A 68 -8.48 -58.99 12.93
CA GLN A 68 -7.41 -59.57 13.73
C GLN A 68 -6.52 -58.50 14.35
N ALA A 69 -6.16 -57.46 13.60
CA ALA A 69 -5.38 -56.33 14.09
C ALA A 69 -6.11 -55.57 15.20
N ALA A 70 -7.42 -55.34 15.04
CA ALA A 70 -8.25 -54.72 16.07
C ALA A 70 -8.30 -55.57 17.34
N ARG A 71 -8.52 -56.89 17.22
CA ARG A 71 -8.49 -57.82 18.36
C ARG A 71 -7.13 -57.84 19.06
N LYS A 72 -6.03 -57.81 18.30
CA LYS A 72 -4.69 -57.74 18.87
C LYS A 72 -4.45 -56.42 19.60
N ALA A 73 -4.83 -55.29 19.02
CA ALA A 73 -4.70 -53.98 19.66
C ALA A 73 -5.52 -53.87 20.95
N GLU A 74 -6.73 -54.45 20.98
CA GLU A 74 -7.53 -54.52 22.21
C GLU A 74 -6.87 -55.42 23.27
N ALA A 75 -6.34 -56.59 22.87
CA ALA A 75 -5.63 -57.48 23.78
C ALA A 75 -4.38 -56.81 24.37
N ASP A 76 -3.56 -56.17 23.53
CA ASP A 76 -2.35 -55.44 23.95
C ASP A 76 -2.71 -54.26 24.88
N ALA A 77 -3.79 -53.51 24.57
CA ALA A 77 -4.27 -52.42 25.43
C ALA A 77 -4.76 -52.92 26.80
N ASN A 78 -5.42 -54.08 26.84
CA ASN A 78 -5.89 -54.69 28.09
C ASN A 78 -4.72 -55.24 28.91
N LEU A 79 -3.72 -55.88 28.28
CA LEU A 79 -2.50 -56.31 28.94
C LEU A 79 -1.78 -55.13 29.61
N PHE A 80 -1.62 -54.03 28.88
CA PHE A 80 -1.01 -52.80 29.40
C PHE A 80 -1.76 -52.21 30.60
N ARG A 81 -3.10 -52.16 30.54
CA ARG A 81 -3.93 -51.68 31.66
C ARG A 81 -3.77 -52.55 32.90
N ASN A 82 -3.64 -53.87 32.73
CA ASN A 82 -3.48 -54.80 33.85
C ASN A 82 -2.10 -54.67 34.50
N GLU A 83 -1.02 -54.56 33.71
CA GLU A 83 0.36 -54.41 34.21
C GLU A 83 0.57 -53.10 34.99
N ILE A 84 -0.02 -52.00 34.53
CA ILE A 84 0.11 -50.69 35.18
C ILE A 84 -0.64 -50.60 36.51
N GLY A 85 -1.72 -51.37 36.68
CA GLY A 85 -2.54 -51.34 37.88
C GLY A 85 -3.26 -50.00 38.10
N ALA A 86 -3.60 -49.71 39.35
CA ALA A 86 -4.40 -48.52 39.69
C ALA A 86 -3.56 -47.23 39.69
N ILE A 87 -3.88 -46.29 38.79
CA ILE A 87 -3.26 -44.95 38.76
C ILE A 87 -4.14 -43.95 39.50
N ARG A 88 -3.55 -43.21 40.45
CA ARG A 88 -4.19 -42.07 41.10
C ARG A 88 -3.95 -40.79 40.28
N PRO A 89 -5.00 -40.13 39.74
CA PRO A 89 -4.81 -38.87 39.03
C PRO A 89 -4.33 -37.77 39.98
N LEU A 90 -3.45 -36.90 39.50
CA LEU A 90 -3.01 -35.73 40.25
C LEU A 90 -4.09 -34.66 40.24
N ASN A 91 -4.35 -34.08 41.41
CA ASN A 91 -5.32 -33.00 41.56
C ASN A 91 -4.66 -31.67 41.16
N ALA A 92 -4.82 -31.26 39.90
CA ALA A 92 -4.26 -30.01 39.39
C ALA A 92 -5.26 -28.86 39.63
N PRO A 93 -4.87 -27.76 40.29
CA PRO A 93 -5.75 -26.60 40.45
C PRO A 93 -6.04 -25.96 39.08
N PRO A 94 -7.22 -25.33 38.90
CA PRO A 94 -7.57 -24.65 37.67
C PRO A 94 -6.55 -23.53 37.38
N ARG A 95 -6.00 -23.52 36.16
CA ARG A 95 -5.04 -22.51 35.72
C ARG A 95 -5.69 -21.12 35.81
N ALA A 96 -4.95 -20.15 36.35
CA ALA A 96 -5.41 -18.77 36.47
C ALA A 96 -5.77 -18.20 35.09
N ALA A 97 -7.02 -17.76 34.92
CA ALA A 97 -7.43 -17.04 33.73
C ALA A 97 -6.87 -15.61 33.82
N SER A 98 -5.81 -15.32 33.07
CA SER A 98 -5.36 -13.93 32.87
C SER A 98 -6.38 -13.20 32.00
N GLY A 99 -7.37 -12.55 32.62
CA GLY A 99 -8.30 -11.67 31.92
C GLY A 99 -7.56 -10.41 31.48
N ARG A 100 -7.30 -10.26 30.18
CA ARG A 100 -6.96 -8.94 29.61
C ARG A 100 -8.22 -8.09 29.61
N ILE A 101 -8.16 -6.93 30.26
CA ILE A 101 -9.22 -5.93 30.21
C ILE A 101 -9.14 -5.26 28.82
N PRO A 102 -10.20 -5.29 27.99
CA PRO A 102 -10.23 -4.57 26.72
C PRO A 102 -10.14 -3.06 26.94
N PRO A 103 -9.42 -2.30 26.09
CA PRO A 103 -9.42 -0.84 26.17
C PRO A 103 -10.81 -0.26 25.86
N ALA A 104 -11.09 0.92 26.41
CA ALA A 104 -12.36 1.60 26.22
C ALA A 104 -12.61 1.94 24.72
N PRO A 105 -13.87 1.87 24.25
CA PRO A 105 -14.21 2.18 22.87
C PRO A 105 -14.12 3.69 22.63
N VAL A 106 -13.23 4.10 21.72
CA VAL A 106 -13.07 5.51 21.28
C VAL A 106 -13.74 5.70 19.92
N PRO A 107 -14.59 6.74 19.73
CA PRO A 107 -15.34 6.98 18.49
C PRO A 107 -14.45 7.61 17.41
N LYS A 108 -13.60 6.80 16.78
CA LYS A 108 -12.65 7.23 15.73
C LYS A 108 -13.30 7.82 14.48
N GLN A 109 -14.56 7.45 14.21
CA GLN A 109 -15.27 7.90 13.00
C GLN A 109 -15.72 9.35 13.14
N THR A 110 -16.29 9.71 14.29
CA THR A 110 -16.65 11.11 14.61
C THR A 110 -15.43 12.03 14.56
N GLN A 111 -14.28 11.58 15.08
CA GLN A 111 -13.03 12.35 15.01
C GLN A 111 -12.57 12.59 13.56
N ARG A 112 -12.69 11.58 12.68
CA ARG A 112 -12.36 11.72 11.26
C ARG A 112 -13.33 12.63 10.51
N ASP A 113 -14.62 12.57 10.84
CA ASP A 113 -15.64 13.40 10.23
C ASP A 113 -15.46 14.87 10.66
N GLU A 114 -15.12 15.13 11.92
CA GLU A 114 -14.77 16.47 12.44
C GLU A 114 -13.51 17.03 11.78
N GLU A 115 -12.45 16.21 11.63
CA GLU A 115 -11.23 16.59 10.91
C GLU A 115 -11.52 16.89 9.42
N ALA A 116 -12.41 16.13 8.78
CA ALA A 116 -12.82 16.37 7.40
C ALA A 116 -13.60 17.68 7.24
N VAL A 117 -14.49 17.99 8.19
CA VAL A 117 -15.24 19.27 8.22
C VAL A 117 -14.30 20.44 8.49
N LEU A 118 -13.33 20.31 9.39
CA LEU A 118 -12.33 21.35 9.68
C LEU A 118 -11.46 21.64 8.45
N ASN A 119 -11.05 20.59 7.71
CA ASN A 119 -10.31 20.73 6.46
C ASN A 119 -11.16 21.35 5.33
N ALA A 120 -12.47 21.08 5.30
CA ALA A 120 -13.39 21.67 4.32
C ALA A 120 -13.76 23.13 4.63
N THR A 121 -13.72 23.53 5.90
CA THR A 121 -14.06 24.90 6.36
C THR A 121 -12.85 25.85 6.39
N LEU A 122 -11.62 25.33 6.41
CA LEU A 122 -10.37 26.12 6.28
C LEU A 122 -9.95 26.37 4.81
N SER A 123 -10.90 26.61 3.91
CA SER A 123 -10.64 26.95 2.50
C SER A 123 -11.27 28.28 2.07
N ASP A 124 -11.20 29.30 2.94
CA ASP A 124 -11.50 30.69 2.55
C ASP A 124 -10.32 31.39 1.82
N GLU A 125 -9.26 30.64 1.48
CA GLU A 125 -8.26 31.03 0.46
C GLU A 125 -8.47 30.27 -0.86
N PHE A 126 -9.73 30.20 -1.33
CA PHE A 126 -10.03 29.68 -2.65
C PHE A 126 -9.58 30.69 -3.72
N ASP A 127 -8.31 30.60 -4.15
CA ASP A 127 -7.80 31.34 -5.31
C ASP A 127 -8.20 30.60 -6.59
N PRO A 128 -9.12 31.12 -7.42
CA PRO A 128 -9.51 30.50 -8.70
C PRO A 128 -8.33 30.29 -9.66
N GLU A 129 -7.17 30.92 -9.45
CA GLU A 129 -5.95 30.61 -10.21
C GLU A 129 -5.34 29.26 -9.88
N THR A 130 -5.58 28.68 -8.70
CA THR A 130 -5.12 27.33 -8.37
C THR A 130 -5.93 26.23 -9.08
N LEU A 131 -7.15 26.51 -9.52
CA LEU A 131 -7.93 25.58 -10.35
C LEU A 131 -7.40 25.52 -11.81
N LEU A 132 -6.70 26.57 -12.25
CA LEU A 132 -5.97 26.61 -13.52
C LEU A 132 -4.63 25.83 -13.46
N ASP A 133 -4.22 25.29 -12.30
CA ASP A 133 -3.05 24.39 -12.13
C ASP A 133 -3.24 23.00 -12.78
N SER A 134 -4.27 22.80 -13.60
CA SER A 134 -4.47 21.58 -14.39
C SER A 134 -3.48 21.47 -15.56
N ASP A 135 -2.79 22.55 -15.91
CA ASP A 135 -1.78 22.52 -16.97
C ASP A 135 -0.39 22.27 -16.36
N GLU A 136 -0.03 20.98 -16.31
CA GLU A 136 1.30 20.49 -15.90
C GLU A 136 2.45 21.15 -16.70
N SER A 137 2.16 21.79 -17.84
CA SER A 137 3.16 22.53 -18.62
C SER A 137 3.68 23.79 -17.92
N LEU A 138 2.97 24.31 -16.91
CA LEU A 138 3.22 25.63 -16.33
C LEU A 138 4.20 25.63 -15.14
N TYR A 139 4.59 24.46 -14.64
CA TYR A 139 5.51 24.38 -13.51
C TYR A 139 6.43 23.16 -13.58
N TYR A 140 7.50 23.19 -12.79
CA TYR A 140 8.46 22.12 -12.65
C TYR A 140 9.01 22.09 -11.24
N HIS A 141 9.30 20.90 -10.74
CA HIS A 141 10.14 20.70 -9.57
C HIS A 141 11.01 19.46 -9.74
N ARG A 142 12.16 19.44 -9.07
CA ARG A 142 13.04 18.27 -9.05
C ARG A 142 12.37 17.09 -8.33
N PRO A 143 12.70 15.84 -8.70
CA PRO A 143 12.34 14.67 -7.90
C PRO A 143 12.85 14.80 -6.47
N GLY A 144 12.00 14.44 -5.49
CA GLY A 144 12.31 14.61 -4.06
C GLY A 144 11.97 15.99 -3.48
N ILE A 145 11.55 16.96 -4.30
CA ILE A 145 11.01 18.25 -3.84
C ILE A 145 9.48 18.18 -3.79
N SER A 146 8.87 18.63 -2.69
CA SER A 146 7.41 18.67 -2.56
C SER A 146 6.79 19.68 -3.54
N ARG A 147 5.62 19.35 -4.08
CA ARG A 147 4.78 20.27 -4.88
C ARG A 147 4.43 21.55 -4.11
N ASP A 148 4.44 21.52 -2.78
CA ASP A 148 4.21 22.70 -1.94
C ASP A 148 5.26 23.79 -2.17
N VAL A 149 6.48 23.43 -2.59
CA VAL A 149 7.51 24.41 -2.93
C VAL A 149 7.10 25.23 -4.14
N VAL A 150 6.53 24.59 -5.16
CA VAL A 150 5.99 25.28 -6.34
C VAL A 150 4.81 26.16 -5.94
N ARG A 151 3.90 25.64 -5.09
CA ARG A 151 2.75 26.41 -4.60
C ARG A 151 3.20 27.68 -3.87
N LYS A 152 4.17 27.56 -2.98
CA LYS A 152 4.74 28.70 -2.24
C LYS A 152 5.50 29.67 -3.16
N LEU A 153 6.11 29.18 -4.25
CA LEU A 153 6.80 30.01 -5.23
C LEU A 153 5.80 30.86 -6.00
N ARG A 154 4.74 30.21 -6.49
CA ARG A 154 3.61 30.90 -7.14
C ARG A 154 2.93 31.86 -6.17
N SER A 155 2.77 31.49 -4.90
CA SER A 155 2.10 32.33 -3.90
C SER A 155 2.86 33.60 -3.53
N GLY A 156 4.11 33.75 -3.98
CA GLY A 156 4.97 34.89 -3.64
C GLY A 156 5.66 34.74 -2.28
N ALA A 157 5.73 33.53 -1.71
CA ALA A 157 6.41 33.31 -0.44
C ALA A 157 7.94 33.55 -0.52
N TRP A 158 8.52 33.55 -1.72
CA TRP A 158 9.91 33.94 -1.95
C TRP A 158 10.01 35.27 -2.69
N ILE A 159 10.74 36.19 -2.09
CA ILE A 159 11.05 37.50 -2.67
C ILE A 159 12.01 37.31 -3.84
N VAL A 160 11.67 37.87 -5.01
CA VAL A 160 12.56 37.90 -6.18
C VAL A 160 13.78 38.76 -5.88
N GLN A 161 14.98 38.18 -6.02
CA GLN A 161 16.24 38.83 -5.66
C GLN A 161 17.01 39.34 -6.88
N ALA A 162 16.79 38.74 -8.04
CA ALA A 162 17.37 39.18 -9.30
C ALA A 162 16.47 38.82 -10.48
N GLN A 163 16.65 39.53 -11.58
CA GLN A 163 15.89 39.35 -12.80
C GLN A 163 16.80 39.31 -14.02
N LEU A 164 16.43 38.48 -14.99
CA LEU A 164 16.98 38.47 -16.33
C LEU A 164 15.88 38.78 -17.33
N ASP A 165 16.18 39.64 -18.31
CA ASP A 165 15.31 39.93 -19.42
C ASP A 165 15.89 39.39 -20.72
N LEU A 166 15.10 38.53 -21.38
CA LEU A 166 15.42 37.84 -22.61
C LEU A 166 14.52 38.29 -23.77
N HIS A 167 13.65 39.29 -23.56
CA HIS A 167 12.75 39.73 -24.63
C HIS A 167 13.56 40.19 -25.85
N GLY A 168 13.16 39.75 -27.04
CA GLY A 168 13.81 40.14 -28.29
C GLY A 168 15.18 39.51 -28.55
N MET A 169 15.78 38.80 -27.58
CA MET A 169 17.05 38.08 -27.80
C MET A 169 16.85 36.92 -28.77
N ARG A 170 17.90 36.64 -29.56
CA ARG A 170 17.93 35.42 -30.37
C ARG A 170 18.10 34.20 -29.46
N ARG A 171 17.74 33.02 -29.96
CA ARG A 171 17.78 31.77 -29.19
C ARG A 171 19.15 31.52 -28.53
N ASP A 172 20.23 31.68 -29.28
CA ASP A 172 21.57 31.32 -28.80
C ASP A 172 22.06 32.34 -27.76
N GLU A 173 21.86 33.64 -28.02
CA GLU A 173 22.13 34.73 -27.07
C GLU A 173 21.35 34.55 -25.76
N ALA A 174 20.04 34.26 -25.85
CA ALA A 174 19.20 34.05 -24.68
C ALA A 174 19.63 32.82 -23.87
N ARG A 175 20.12 31.77 -24.53
CA ARG A 175 20.64 30.56 -23.87
C ARG A 175 21.88 30.88 -23.06
N ASP A 176 22.82 31.60 -23.65
CA ASP A 176 24.10 31.94 -23.02
C ASP A 176 23.87 32.90 -21.84
N ALA A 177 23.04 33.94 -22.04
CA ALA A 177 22.64 34.87 -20.99
C ALA A 177 21.95 34.18 -19.81
N LEU A 178 21.01 33.25 -20.08
CA LEU A 178 20.34 32.49 -19.03
C LEU A 178 21.32 31.59 -18.26
N ALA A 179 22.22 30.92 -18.97
CA ALA A 179 23.20 30.03 -18.37
C ALA A 179 24.20 30.79 -17.48
N GLU A 180 24.63 31.96 -17.90
CA GLU A 180 25.48 32.85 -17.11
C GLU A 180 24.75 33.40 -15.90
N PHE A 181 23.54 33.91 -16.08
CA PHE A 181 22.71 34.47 -15.01
C PHE A 181 22.46 33.48 -13.86
N ILE A 182 22.07 32.23 -14.17
CA ILE A 182 21.83 31.20 -13.13
C ILE A 182 23.12 30.89 -12.37
N ARG A 183 24.23 30.75 -13.09
CA ARG A 183 25.54 30.44 -12.51
C ARG A 183 26.03 31.56 -11.61
N GLU A 184 25.87 32.82 -12.01
CA GLU A 184 26.20 33.97 -11.16
C GLU A 184 25.29 34.08 -9.95
N ALA A 185 23.99 33.90 -10.13
CA ALA A 185 23.01 33.93 -9.05
C ALA A 185 23.31 32.85 -8.00
N GLY A 186 23.65 31.63 -8.45
CA GLY A 186 24.10 30.55 -7.57
C GLY A 186 25.36 30.91 -6.79
N LYS A 187 26.38 31.50 -7.45
CA LYS A 187 27.61 31.97 -6.79
C LYS A 187 27.34 33.06 -5.74
N LYS A 188 26.40 33.96 -6.03
CA LYS A 188 25.96 35.04 -5.13
C LYS A 188 25.03 34.52 -4.01
N GLY A 189 24.67 33.24 -4.02
CA GLY A 189 23.76 32.64 -3.04
C GLY A 189 22.29 33.09 -3.18
N LEU A 190 21.92 33.64 -4.34
CA LEU A 190 20.55 34.07 -4.60
C LEU A 190 19.64 32.86 -4.77
N ARG A 191 18.39 32.99 -4.30
CA ARG A 191 17.43 31.89 -4.21
C ARG A 191 16.32 32.01 -5.23
N CYS A 192 15.62 33.13 -5.25
CA CYS A 192 14.46 33.33 -6.11
C CYS A 192 14.79 34.34 -7.21
N LEU A 193 14.61 33.93 -8.45
CA LEU A 193 14.93 34.70 -9.64
C LEU A 193 13.71 34.85 -10.53
N ARG A 194 13.67 35.92 -11.31
CA ARG A 194 12.67 36.13 -12.36
C ARG A 194 13.33 36.12 -13.73
N VAL A 195 12.84 35.29 -14.64
CA VAL A 195 13.30 35.25 -16.03
C VAL A 195 12.16 35.72 -16.92
N ILE A 196 12.34 36.86 -17.57
CA ILE A 196 11.37 37.44 -18.50
C ILE A 196 11.77 37.01 -19.91
N HIS A 197 10.92 36.24 -20.59
CA HIS A 197 11.16 35.80 -21.97
C HIS A 197 10.20 36.44 -22.98
N GLY A 198 9.24 37.22 -22.48
CA GLY A 198 8.21 37.87 -23.29
C GLY A 198 7.10 36.91 -23.74
N LYS A 199 5.97 37.49 -24.16
CA LYS A 199 4.77 36.75 -24.57
C LYS A 199 4.82 36.23 -26.02
N GLY A 200 5.86 36.58 -26.78
CA GLY A 200 6.00 36.17 -28.19
C GLY A 200 5.29 37.08 -29.22
N LEU A 201 4.72 38.22 -28.80
CA LEU A 201 3.98 39.13 -29.70
C LEU A 201 4.85 39.85 -30.76
N GLY A 202 6.18 39.88 -30.57
CA GLY A 202 7.12 40.60 -31.45
C GLY A 202 7.96 39.71 -32.39
N SER A 203 7.75 38.39 -32.40
CA SER A 203 8.49 37.47 -33.29
C SER A 203 7.87 37.46 -34.71
N ILE A 204 8.71 37.20 -35.72
CA ILE A 204 8.24 36.90 -37.09
C ILE A 204 7.40 35.62 -37.00
N GLY A 205 6.08 35.73 -37.14
CA GLY A 205 5.12 34.63 -36.96
C GLY A 205 4.34 34.64 -35.64
N LYS A 206 4.59 35.60 -34.73
CA LYS A 206 3.91 35.75 -33.41
C LYS A 206 3.99 34.52 -32.49
N GLU A 207 4.95 33.64 -32.72
CA GLU A 207 5.18 32.46 -31.89
C GLU A 207 6.15 32.75 -30.73
N PRO A 208 5.85 32.29 -29.51
CA PRO A 208 6.71 32.47 -28.34
C PRO A 208 7.88 31.46 -28.36
N VAL A 209 8.85 31.68 -29.24
CA VAL A 209 10.01 30.78 -29.44
C VAL A 209 10.79 30.53 -28.14
N LEU A 210 10.94 31.56 -27.30
CA LEU A 210 11.71 31.45 -26.06
C LEU A 210 10.94 30.80 -24.91
N LYS A 211 9.59 30.82 -24.89
CA LYS A 211 8.78 30.30 -23.76
C LYS A 211 9.09 28.82 -23.49
N GLY A 212 9.01 27.97 -24.52
CA GLY A 212 9.31 26.55 -24.38
C GLY A 212 10.79 26.26 -24.17
N LYS A 213 11.68 27.04 -24.81
CA LYS A 213 13.13 26.85 -24.73
C LYS A 213 13.69 27.17 -23.35
N VAL A 214 13.27 28.29 -22.75
CA VAL A 214 13.69 28.69 -21.40
C VAL A 214 13.33 27.61 -20.38
N ARG A 215 12.09 27.09 -20.42
CA ARG A 215 11.67 25.98 -19.55
C ARG A 215 12.54 24.74 -19.74
N ALA A 216 12.80 24.35 -20.99
CA ALA A 216 13.65 23.20 -21.29
C ALA A 216 15.11 23.38 -20.80
N TRP A 217 15.67 24.58 -20.92
CA TRP A 217 17.01 24.87 -20.42
C TRP A 217 17.07 24.89 -18.90
N LEU A 218 16.05 25.40 -18.22
CA LEU A 218 15.97 25.42 -16.75
C LEU A 218 15.96 24.00 -16.16
N VAL A 219 15.25 23.05 -16.79
CA VAL A 219 15.26 21.63 -16.37
C VAL A 219 16.65 21.01 -16.42
N GLN A 220 17.51 21.48 -17.34
CA GLN A 220 18.88 20.99 -17.50
C GLN A 220 19.86 21.55 -16.46
N LYS A 221 19.48 22.60 -15.71
CA LYS A 221 20.34 23.22 -14.70
C LYS A 221 20.17 22.56 -13.35
N GLU A 222 21.25 21.98 -12.83
CA GLU A 222 21.25 21.29 -11.53
C GLU A 222 20.93 22.25 -10.38
N GLU A 223 21.33 23.51 -10.53
CA GLU A 223 21.09 24.56 -9.54
C GLU A 223 19.60 24.89 -9.39
N VAL A 224 18.75 24.53 -10.36
CA VAL A 224 17.31 24.84 -10.35
C VAL A 224 16.54 23.71 -9.66
N ILE A 225 15.86 24.04 -8.56
CA ILE A 225 15.05 23.08 -7.79
C ILE A 225 13.57 23.10 -8.20
N ALA A 226 13.05 24.27 -8.57
CA ALA A 226 11.68 24.44 -9.02
C ALA A 226 11.52 25.71 -9.87
N PHE A 227 10.53 25.73 -10.76
CA PHE A 227 10.08 26.95 -11.42
C PHE A 227 8.58 26.91 -11.71
N CYS A 228 7.96 28.07 -11.87
CA CYS A 228 6.57 28.19 -12.32
C CYS A 228 6.38 29.42 -13.20
N GLU A 229 5.32 29.42 -14.01
CA GLU A 229 4.87 30.64 -14.67
C GLU A 229 4.57 31.73 -13.62
N ALA A 230 5.01 32.95 -13.91
CA ALA A 230 4.82 34.08 -13.02
C ALA A 230 3.33 34.46 -12.94
N ARG A 231 2.92 35.12 -11.86
CA ARG A 231 1.57 35.68 -11.71
C ARG A 231 1.36 36.86 -12.65
N GLY A 232 0.11 37.26 -12.87
CA GLY A 232 -0.24 38.39 -13.75
C GLY A 232 0.55 39.68 -13.46
N HIS A 233 0.71 40.04 -12.19
CA HIS A 233 1.49 41.22 -11.77
C HIS A 233 3.01 41.06 -11.93
N ASP A 234 3.52 39.83 -12.02
CA ASP A 234 4.94 39.51 -12.18
C ASP A 234 5.36 39.23 -13.64
N GLY A 235 4.45 39.42 -14.59
CA GLY A 235 4.69 39.24 -16.03
C GLY A 235 3.89 38.10 -16.68
N GLY A 236 3.17 37.30 -15.89
CA GLY A 236 2.28 36.25 -16.36
C GLY A 236 2.99 35.24 -17.28
N ALA A 237 2.30 34.85 -18.35
CA ALA A 237 2.82 33.98 -19.41
C ALA A 237 4.10 34.44 -20.13
N GLY A 238 4.57 35.67 -19.89
CA GLY A 238 5.83 36.19 -20.43
C GLY A 238 7.03 36.05 -19.48
N ALA A 239 6.84 35.52 -18.27
CA ALA A 239 7.88 35.39 -17.27
C ALA A 239 7.77 34.08 -16.48
N VAL A 240 8.90 33.65 -15.93
CA VAL A 240 9.03 32.45 -15.10
C VAL A 240 9.74 32.81 -13.80
N LEU A 241 9.17 32.38 -12.68
CA LEU A 241 9.82 32.42 -11.38
C LEU A 241 10.66 31.15 -11.21
N VAL A 242 11.92 31.30 -10.81
CA VAL A 242 12.90 30.22 -10.70
C VAL A 242 13.44 30.19 -9.28
N LEU A 243 13.39 29.02 -8.66
CA LEU A 243 13.95 28.77 -7.34
C LEU A 243 15.23 27.94 -7.48
N LEU A 244 16.32 28.47 -6.95
CA LEU A 244 17.63 27.84 -6.92
C LEU A 244 17.86 27.04 -5.63
N GLN A 245 18.72 26.04 -5.74
CA GLN A 245 19.20 25.25 -4.62
C GLN A 245 19.89 26.16 -3.60
N PRO A 246 19.68 25.94 -2.29
CA PRO A 246 20.50 26.57 -1.28
C PRO A 246 21.98 26.35 -1.54
N LEU A 247 22.78 27.41 -1.40
CA LEU A 247 24.22 27.29 -1.27
C LEU A 247 24.48 26.55 0.06
N THR A 248 24.59 25.23 -0.01
CA THR A 248 25.11 24.46 1.12
C THR A 248 26.59 24.80 1.20
N ALA A 249 27.03 25.40 2.31
CA ALA A 249 28.44 25.42 2.63
C ALA A 249 28.99 23.99 2.48
N PRO A 250 30.20 23.78 1.94
CA PRO A 250 30.75 22.44 1.81
C PRO A 250 30.66 21.77 3.17
N ALA A 251 29.89 20.69 3.26
CA ALA A 251 29.82 19.89 4.47
C ALA A 251 31.25 19.52 4.84
N GLU A 252 31.75 20.04 5.96
CA GLU A 252 33.04 19.61 6.50
C GLU A 252 32.96 18.10 6.61
N ARG A 253 33.75 17.43 5.77
CA ARG A 253 33.76 15.98 5.67
C ARG A 253 34.44 15.48 6.94
N GLY A 254 33.66 15.28 8.00
CA GLY A 254 34.13 14.75 9.27
C GLY A 254 34.91 13.45 9.07
N PRO A 255 35.92 13.16 9.91
CA PRO A 255 36.82 12.04 9.68
C PRO A 255 36.02 10.74 9.68
N ARG A 256 36.13 9.97 8.58
CA ARG A 256 35.65 8.59 8.56
C ARG A 256 36.45 7.81 9.59
N ALA A 257 35.80 7.40 10.68
CA ALA A 257 36.33 6.40 11.59
C ALA A 257 36.62 5.13 10.78
N ALA A 258 37.90 4.78 10.68
CA ALA A 258 38.35 3.51 10.15
C ALA A 258 38.13 2.44 11.23
N SER A 259 37.39 1.40 10.86
CA SER A 259 37.37 0.10 11.55
C SER A 259 38.32 -0.86 10.85
#